data_AF-A0A661JQ03-F1
#
_entry.id   AF-A0A661JQ03-F1
#
_cell.length_a   1.000
_cell.length_b   1.000
_cell.length_c   1.000
_cell.angle_alpha   90.00
_cell.angle_beta   90.00
_cell.angle_gamma   90.00
#
_symmetry.space_group_name_H-M   'P 1'
#
loop_
_entity.id
_entity.type
_entity.pdbx_description
1 polymer ?
#
loop_
_entity_poly.entity_id
_entity_poly.type
_entity_poly.pdbx_seq_one_letter_code
_entity_poly.pdbx_strand_id
1 'polypeptide(L)'
;MSEHANLIKKIYFPREIIPLGVILARLVNFLISLGLLFIFMLAFRVKFTPYLIFLPLIIALELLLIIGLSLFFTSLNTFYHDVGFILEFILFGWFYITPVFYPVSMVPERFLKFYMLNPMAVIVHSYRRVLLYGQPPEAWHLFLAFIEVLAALLIGWAVFRRLEYRFAEVL
;
A
#
# COMPACT_ATOMS: atom_id res chain seq x y z
N MET A 1 -34.22 -20.14 -2.81
CA MET A 1 -32.95 -19.36 -2.71
C MET A 1 -32.11 -19.83 -1.50
N SER A 2 -31.96 -21.14 -1.29
CA SER A 2 -31.40 -21.70 -0.05
C SER A 2 -30.52 -22.95 -0.25
N GLU A 3 -30.01 -23.20 -1.46
CA GLU A 3 -29.10 -24.35 -1.69
C GLU A 3 -27.61 -24.02 -1.68
N HIS A 4 -27.21 -22.75 -1.82
CA HIS A 4 -25.78 -22.39 -1.89
C HIS A 4 -25.13 -22.10 -0.52
N ALA A 5 -25.91 -22.02 0.57
CA ALA A 5 -25.38 -21.73 1.90
C ALA A 5 -24.61 -22.94 2.51
N ASN A 6 -24.91 -24.17 2.08
CA ASN A 6 -24.28 -25.39 2.62
C ASN A 6 -22.99 -25.81 1.88
N LEU A 7 -22.69 -25.24 0.72
CA LEU A 7 -21.43 -25.48 0.00
C LEU A 7 -20.26 -24.68 0.57
N ILE A 8 -20.54 -23.53 1.20
CA ILE A 8 -19.53 -22.67 1.83
C ILE A 8 -18.93 -23.32 3.10
N LYS A 9 -19.62 -24.30 3.71
CA LYS A 9 -19.15 -24.99 4.92
C LYS A 9 -18.15 -26.14 4.67
N LYS A 10 -17.88 -26.53 3.42
CA LYS A 10 -17.09 -27.75 3.11
C LYS A 10 -15.73 -27.52 2.49
N ILE A 11 -15.37 -26.27 2.21
CA ILE A 11 -14.05 -25.91 1.70
C ILE A 11 -13.42 -25.01 2.75
N TYR A 12 -12.29 -25.44 3.32
CA TYR A 12 -11.45 -24.57 4.15
C TYR A 12 -11.07 -23.36 3.30
N PHE A 13 -11.74 -22.23 3.52
CA PHE A 13 -11.46 -20.99 2.81
C PHE A 13 -10.46 -20.21 3.67
N PRO A 14 -9.19 -20.07 3.24
CA PRO A 14 -8.23 -19.25 3.97
C PRO A 14 -8.77 -17.83 4.04
N ARG A 15 -8.91 -17.30 5.26
CA ARG A 15 -9.52 -15.99 5.48
C ARG A 15 -8.69 -14.85 4.89
N GLU A 16 -7.43 -15.13 4.58
CA GLU A 16 -6.45 -14.24 3.92
C GLU A 16 -6.84 -13.92 2.47
N ILE A 17 -7.60 -14.79 1.79
CA ILE A 17 -7.98 -14.60 0.40
C ILE A 17 -8.90 -13.38 0.23
N ILE A 18 -9.71 -13.06 1.26
CA ILE A 18 -10.66 -11.94 1.22
C ILE A 18 -9.92 -10.59 1.08
N PRO A 19 -9.02 -10.19 2.00
CA PRO A 19 -8.29 -8.93 1.86
C PRO A 19 -7.38 -8.93 0.63
N LEU A 20 -6.73 -10.04 0.30
CA LEU A 20 -5.88 -10.14 -0.89
C LEU A 20 -6.66 -9.93 -2.19
N GLY A 21 -7.87 -10.51 -2.30
CA GLY A 21 -8.74 -10.33 -3.47
C GLY A 21 -9.12 -8.87 -3.69
N VAL A 22 -9.43 -8.14 -2.61
CA VAL A 22 -9.74 -6.70 -2.67
C VAL A 22 -8.50 -5.90 -3.11
N ILE A 23 -7.32 -6.20 -2.55
CA ILE A 23 -6.06 -5.52 -2.91
C ILE A 23 -5.74 -5.74 -4.40
N LEU A 24 -5.87 -6.97 -4.90
CA LEU A 24 -5.63 -7.27 -6.31
C LEU A 24 -6.64 -6.56 -7.24
N ALA A 25 -7.90 -6.47 -6.85
CA ALA A 25 -8.90 -5.69 -7.59
C ALA A 25 -8.53 -4.19 -7.62
N ARG A 26 -8.01 -3.64 -6.51
CA ARG A 26 -7.52 -2.25 -6.46
C ARG A 26 -6.24 -2.06 -7.28
N LEU A 27 -5.36 -3.05 -7.34
CA LEU A 27 -4.18 -3.03 -8.19
C LEU A 27 -4.55 -2.91 -9.67
N VAL A 28 -5.59 -3.61 -10.15
CA VAL A 28 -6.06 -3.46 -11.52
C VAL A 28 -6.48 -2.01 -11.81
N ASN A 29 -7.25 -1.39 -10.89
CA ASN A 29 -7.63 0.02 -11.02
C ASN A 29 -6.42 0.97 -11.02
N PHE A 30 -5.42 0.68 -10.18
CA PHE A 30 -4.16 1.41 -10.15
C PHE A 30 -3.41 1.29 -11.49
N LEU A 31 -3.31 0.08 -12.06
CA LEU A 31 -2.64 -0.14 -13.34
C LEU A 31 -3.34 0.58 -14.50
N ILE A 32 -4.67 0.63 -14.50
CA ILE A 32 -5.44 1.43 -15.46
C ILE A 32 -5.12 2.92 -15.31
N SER A 33 -5.09 3.42 -14.07
CA SER A 33 -4.75 4.81 -13.77
C SER A 33 -3.31 5.16 -14.16
N LEU A 34 -2.37 4.22 -13.94
CA LEU A 34 -0.99 4.34 -14.37
C LEU A 34 -0.87 4.37 -15.89
N GLY A 35 -1.63 3.52 -16.60
CA GLY A 35 -1.72 3.54 -18.06
C GLY A 35 -2.23 4.89 -18.58
N LEU A 36 -3.25 5.46 -17.94
CA LEU A 36 -3.75 6.79 -18.27
C LEU A 36 -2.69 7.87 -18.03
N LEU A 37 -1.91 7.77 -16.97
CA LEU A 37 -0.78 8.66 -16.72
C LEU A 37 0.25 8.61 -17.86
N PHE A 38 0.59 7.42 -18.36
CA PHE A 38 1.49 7.27 -19.51
C PHE A 38 0.94 7.94 -20.77
N ILE A 39 -0.37 7.88 -21.02
CA ILE A 39 -1.03 8.59 -22.12
C ILE A 39 -0.88 10.10 -21.96
N PHE A 40 -1.10 10.64 -20.75
CA PHE A 40 -0.88 12.06 -20.49
C PHE A 40 0.58 12.47 -20.65
N MET A 41 1.53 11.66 -20.17
CA MET A 41 2.96 11.92 -20.36
C MET A 41 3.33 12.06 -21.84
N LEU A 42 2.78 11.20 -22.70
CA LEU A 42 2.92 11.31 -24.15
C LEU A 42 2.32 12.61 -24.70
N ALA A 43 1.08 12.93 -24.30
CA ALA A 43 0.38 14.12 -24.75
C ALA A 43 1.12 15.42 -24.38
N PHE A 44 1.69 15.48 -23.17
CA PHE A 44 2.46 16.62 -22.67
C PHE A 44 3.96 16.57 -23.03
N ARG A 45 4.38 15.61 -23.87
CA ARG A 45 5.78 15.43 -24.32
C ARG A 45 6.79 15.27 -23.18
N VAL A 46 6.38 14.63 -22.09
CA VAL A 46 7.28 14.22 -21.02
C VAL A 46 8.18 13.10 -21.54
N LYS A 47 9.50 13.25 -21.39
CA LYS A 47 10.46 12.26 -21.88
C LYS A 47 10.40 10.99 -21.04
N PHE A 48 10.29 9.84 -21.69
CA PHE A 48 10.50 8.56 -21.02
C PHE A 48 11.96 8.36 -20.68
N THR A 49 12.20 7.83 -19.49
CA THR A 49 13.54 7.68 -18.93
C THR A 49 13.82 6.19 -18.68
N PRO A 50 15.08 5.74 -18.76
CA PRO A 50 15.42 4.34 -18.52
C PRO A 50 15.10 3.91 -17.08
N TYR A 51 14.95 4.86 -16.16
CA TYR A 51 14.60 4.61 -14.76
C TYR A 51 13.19 4.03 -14.58
N LEU A 52 12.34 4.04 -15.61
CA LEU A 52 11.04 3.35 -15.60
C LEU A 52 11.17 1.85 -15.26
N ILE A 53 12.34 1.25 -15.46
CA ILE A 53 12.65 -0.12 -15.05
C ILE A 53 12.49 -0.35 -13.54
N PHE A 54 12.55 0.70 -12.72
CA PHE A 54 12.31 0.63 -11.28
C PHE A 54 10.83 0.63 -10.89
N LEU A 55 9.90 0.93 -11.81
CA LEU A 55 8.46 0.95 -11.51
C LEU A 55 7.94 -0.37 -10.93
N PRO A 56 8.24 -1.56 -11.48
CA PRO A 56 7.79 -2.82 -10.90
C PRO A 56 8.25 -3.01 -9.45
N LEU A 57 9.47 -2.56 -9.12
CA LEU A 57 10.00 -2.62 -7.76
C LEU A 57 9.24 -1.67 -6.81
N ILE A 58 8.95 -0.44 -7.24
CA ILE A 58 8.20 0.53 -6.44
C ILE A 58 6.77 0.04 -6.21
N ILE A 59 6.12 -0.50 -7.25
CA ILE A 59 4.77 -1.09 -7.16
C ILE A 59 4.79 -2.30 -6.21
N ALA A 60 5.81 -3.15 -6.27
CA ALA A 60 5.93 -4.29 -5.37
C ALA A 60 6.07 -3.85 -3.91
N LEU A 61 6.89 -2.84 -3.62
CA LEU A 61 7.02 -2.26 -2.28
C LEU A 61 5.69 -1.71 -1.76
N GLU A 62 4.97 -0.96 -2.60
CA GLU A 62 3.65 -0.43 -2.27
C GLU A 62 2.64 -1.55 -1.97
N LEU A 63 2.60 -2.59 -2.81
CA LEU A 63 1.72 -3.75 -2.60
C LEU A 63 2.02 -4.47 -1.29
N LEU A 64 3.30 -4.73 -0.99
CA LEU A 64 3.68 -5.41 0.26
C LEU A 64 3.30 -4.57 1.49
N LEU A 65 3.44 -3.24 1.42
CA LEU A 65 3.01 -2.34 2.48
C LEU A 65 1.50 -2.44 2.71
N ILE A 66 0.72 -2.33 1.63
CA ILE A 66 -0.74 -2.40 1.67
C ILE A 66 -1.20 -3.75 2.21
N ILE A 67 -0.57 -4.85 1.80
CA ILE A 67 -0.88 -6.19 2.31
C ILE A 67 -0.61 -6.27 3.81
N GLY A 68 0.56 -5.83 4.28
CA GLY A 68 0.91 -5.86 5.70
C GLY A 68 -0.07 -5.06 6.56
N LEU A 69 -0.35 -3.81 6.16
CA LEU A 69 -1.30 -2.95 6.87
C LEU A 69 -2.72 -3.50 6.80
N SER A 70 -3.17 -3.99 5.64
CA SER A 70 -4.51 -4.55 5.48
C SER A 70 -4.72 -5.78 6.34
N LEU A 71 -3.73 -6.68 6.43
CA LEU A 71 -3.80 -7.86 7.31
C LEU A 71 -3.90 -7.45 8.77
N PHE A 72 -3.07 -6.50 9.21
CA PHE A 72 -3.10 -5.97 10.57
C PHE A 72 -4.48 -5.39 10.92
N PHE A 73 -4.95 -4.44 10.10
CA PHE A 73 -6.17 -3.68 10.39
C PHE A 73 -7.45 -4.49 10.20
N THR A 74 -7.51 -5.38 9.22
CA THR A 74 -8.66 -6.29 9.05
C THR A 74 -8.80 -7.20 10.27
N SER A 75 -7.67 -7.66 10.82
CA SER A 75 -7.68 -8.51 12.00
C SER A 75 -8.22 -7.78 13.22
N LEU A 76 -7.84 -6.52 13.42
CA LEU A 76 -8.35 -5.68 14.51
C LEU A 76 -9.83 -5.33 14.33
N ASN A 77 -10.23 -4.96 13.10
CA ASN A 77 -11.61 -4.55 12.79
C ASN A 77 -12.63 -5.67 13.01
N THR A 78 -12.19 -6.93 12.97
CA THR A 78 -13.07 -8.09 13.24
C THR A 78 -13.44 -8.19 14.71
N PHE A 79 -12.60 -7.70 15.63
CA PHE A 79 -12.93 -7.64 17.07
C PHE A 79 -13.50 -6.29 17.50
N TYR A 80 -13.08 -5.22 16.83
CA TYR A 80 -13.43 -3.85 17.17
C TYR A 80 -13.93 -3.11 15.93
N HIS A 81 -15.25 -3.02 15.77
CA HIS A 81 -15.86 -2.36 14.62
C HIS A 81 -15.51 -0.87 14.48
N ASP A 82 -15.11 -0.21 15.58
CA ASP A 82 -14.70 1.20 15.58
C ASP A 82 -13.35 1.45 14.86
N VAL A 83 -12.54 0.39 14.66
CA VAL A 83 -11.24 0.49 14.00
C VAL A 83 -11.39 1.01 12.57
N GLY A 84 -12.46 0.64 11.86
CA GLY A 84 -12.76 1.17 10.53
C GLY A 84 -12.84 2.70 10.49
N PHE A 85 -13.64 3.31 11.38
CA PHE A 85 -13.80 4.76 11.44
C PHE A 85 -12.49 5.47 11.84
N ILE A 86 -11.76 4.91 12.81
CA ILE A 86 -10.47 5.46 13.23
C ILE A 86 -9.46 5.42 12.08
N LEU A 87 -9.46 4.34 11.29
CA LEU A 87 -8.57 4.20 10.15
C LEU A 87 -8.84 5.22 9.05
N GLU A 88 -10.11 5.51 8.75
CA GLU A 88 -10.45 6.55 7.77
C GLU A 88 -9.86 7.91 8.18
N PHE A 89 -9.96 8.26 9.46
CA PHE A 89 -9.36 9.47 10.00
C PHE A 89 -7.82 9.44 9.95
N ILE A 90 -7.21 8.33 10.34
CA ILE A 90 -5.73 8.18 10.28
C ILE A 90 -5.24 8.29 8.85
N LEU A 91 -5.88 7.63 7.89
CA LEU A 91 -5.50 7.66 6.47
C LEU A 91 -5.65 9.07 5.89
N PHE A 92 -6.70 9.79 6.29
CA PHE A 92 -6.86 11.19 5.91
C PHE A 92 -5.69 12.03 6.42
N GLY A 93 -5.28 11.89 7.69
CA GLY A 93 -4.09 12.57 8.22
C GLY A 93 -2.79 12.14 7.54
N TRP A 94 -2.63 10.84 7.31
CA TRP A 94 -1.46 10.24 6.65
C TRP A 94 -1.25 10.79 5.24
N PHE A 95 -2.36 11.03 4.52
CA PHE A 95 -2.33 11.60 3.18
C PHE A 95 -1.69 12.99 3.15
N TYR A 96 -1.96 13.85 4.13
CA TYR A 96 -1.31 15.18 4.22
C TYR A 96 0.15 15.13 4.68
N ILE A 97 0.50 14.12 5.50
CA ILE A 97 1.89 13.87 5.91
C ILE A 97 2.68 13.25 4.74
N THR A 98 2.02 12.72 3.73
CA THR A 98 2.67 12.22 2.52
C THR A 98 2.74 13.36 1.49
N PRO A 99 3.89 13.62 0.85
CA PRO A 99 4.05 14.70 -0.13
C PRO A 99 3.38 14.37 -1.48
N VAL A 100 2.04 14.24 -1.45
CA VAL A 100 1.20 13.93 -2.62
C VAL A 100 0.80 15.19 -3.38
N PHE A 101 0.57 16.32 -2.70
CA PHE A 101 0.24 17.58 -3.36
C PHE A 101 1.46 18.44 -3.72
N TYR A 102 2.58 18.25 -3.03
CA TYR A 102 3.77 19.08 -3.19
C TYR A 102 5.03 18.22 -3.36
N PRO A 103 6.02 18.68 -4.13
CA PRO A 103 7.34 18.07 -4.16
C PRO A 103 8.04 18.16 -2.80
N VAL A 104 8.84 17.13 -2.50
CA VAL A 104 9.66 17.03 -1.29
C VAL A 104 10.61 18.23 -1.12
N SER A 105 11.01 18.89 -2.22
CA SER A 105 11.86 20.08 -2.21
C SER A 105 11.24 21.31 -1.53
N MET A 106 9.91 21.36 -1.36
CA MET A 106 9.25 22.43 -0.61
C MET A 106 9.20 22.18 0.91
N VAL A 107 9.64 21.00 1.36
CA VAL A 107 9.68 20.67 2.79
C VAL A 107 10.91 21.31 3.44
N PRO A 108 10.76 22.05 4.55
CA PRO A 108 11.90 22.55 5.31
C PRO A 108 12.85 21.43 5.73
N GLU A 109 14.16 21.63 5.62
CA GLU A 109 15.17 20.60 5.89
C GLU A 109 15.02 19.92 7.25
N ARG A 110 14.60 20.67 8.28
CA ARG A 110 14.32 20.14 9.63
C ARG A 110 13.28 19.03 9.66
N PHE A 111 12.31 19.07 8.74
CA PHE A 111 11.23 18.09 8.67
C PHE A 111 11.51 16.98 7.65
N LEU A 112 12.44 17.19 6.72
CA LEU A 112 12.75 16.24 5.65
C LEU A 112 13.06 14.83 6.19
N LYS A 113 13.78 14.72 7.31
CA LYS A 113 14.08 13.44 7.96
C LYS A 113 12.82 12.68 8.40
N PHE A 114 11.82 13.39 8.96
CA PHE A 114 10.57 12.79 9.39
C PHE A 114 9.72 12.34 8.20
N TYR A 115 9.74 13.10 7.09
CA TYR A 115 9.08 12.67 5.86
C TYR A 115 9.73 11.41 5.27
N MET A 116 11.06 11.32 5.30
CA MET A 116 11.77 10.16 4.76
C MET A 116 11.69 8.90 5.65
N LEU A 117 11.19 9.01 6.89
CA LEU A 117 10.83 7.87 7.76
C LEU A 117 9.45 7.28 7.45
N ASN A 118 8.69 7.89 6.55
CA ASN A 118 7.39 7.37 6.12
C ASN A 118 7.58 6.55 4.84
N PRO A 119 7.30 5.23 4.84
CA PRO A 119 7.54 4.39 3.67
C PRO A 119 6.68 4.84 2.48
N MET A 120 5.47 5.35 2.74
CA MET A 120 4.60 5.87 1.68
C MET A 120 5.15 7.16 1.06
N ALA A 121 5.79 8.02 1.86
CA ALA A 121 6.44 9.22 1.33
C ALA A 121 7.63 8.87 0.43
N VAL A 122 8.43 7.87 0.81
CA VAL A 122 9.52 7.35 -0.02
C VAL A 122 9.00 6.75 -1.33
N ILE A 123 7.91 5.97 -1.28
CA ILE A 123 7.27 5.37 -2.45
C ILE A 123 6.76 6.46 -3.41
N VAL A 124 5.98 7.42 -2.92
CA VAL A 124 5.44 8.54 -3.72
C VAL A 124 6.57 9.38 -4.32
N HIS A 125 7.62 9.67 -3.54
CA HIS A 125 8.78 10.38 -4.05
C HIS A 125 9.51 9.59 -5.15
N SER A 126 9.65 8.28 -5.00
CA SER A 126 10.28 7.41 -5.99
C SER A 126 9.49 7.37 -7.31
N TYR A 127 8.15 7.33 -7.24
CA TYR A 127 7.30 7.47 -8.44
C TYR A 127 7.58 8.78 -9.17
N ARG A 128 7.63 9.92 -8.46
CA ARG A 128 7.91 11.23 -9.09
C ARG A 128 9.28 11.27 -9.75
N ARG A 129 10.31 10.74 -9.08
CA ARG A 129 11.69 10.74 -9.60
C ARG A 129 11.77 9.97 -10.92
N VAL A 130 11.17 8.79 -10.95
CA VAL A 130 11.22 7.88 -12.11
C VAL A 130 10.33 8.37 -13.25
N LEU A 131 9.10 8.81 -12.96
CA LEU A 131 8.11 9.19 -13.96
C LEU A 131 8.31 10.61 -14.48
N LEU A 132 8.61 11.58 -13.62
CA LEU A 132 8.58 13.00 -13.97
C LEU A 132 9.97 13.63 -14.08
N TYR A 133 10.89 13.28 -13.18
CA TYR A 133 12.20 13.94 -13.11
C TYR A 133 13.31 13.20 -13.85
N GLY A 134 13.06 11.96 -14.28
CA GLY A 134 14.07 11.14 -14.95
C GLY A 134 15.30 10.89 -14.09
N GLN A 135 15.08 10.64 -12.81
CA GLN A 135 16.11 10.30 -11.84
C GLN A 135 15.85 8.91 -11.26
N PRO A 136 16.91 8.15 -10.90
CA PRO A 136 16.72 6.91 -10.18
C PRO A 136 16.12 7.19 -8.78
N PRO A 137 15.39 6.21 -8.20
CA PRO A 137 15.03 6.26 -6.79
C PRO A 137 16.27 6.41 -5.91
N GLU A 138 16.12 7.04 -4.75
CA GLU A 138 17.23 7.16 -3.79
C GLU A 138 17.43 5.83 -3.07
N ALA A 139 18.53 5.14 -3.37
CA ALA A 139 18.78 3.79 -2.89
C ALA A 139 18.72 3.66 -1.36
N TRP A 140 19.26 4.65 -0.63
CA TRP A 140 19.26 4.65 0.84
C TRP A 140 17.83 4.71 1.41
N HIS A 141 17.02 5.66 0.95
CA HIS A 141 15.64 5.79 1.40
C HIS A 141 14.78 4.60 0.98
N LEU A 142 15.02 4.06 -0.23
CA LEU A 142 14.33 2.87 -0.69
C LEU A 142 14.67 1.63 0.16
N PHE A 143 15.91 1.51 0.61
CA PHE A 143 16.34 0.44 1.52
C PHE A 143 15.68 0.57 2.90
N LEU A 144 15.63 1.77 3.47
CA LEU A 144 14.92 2.02 4.73
C LEU A 144 13.43 1.70 4.61
N ALA A 145 12.79 2.18 3.54
CA ALA A 145 11.39 1.85 3.25
C ALA A 145 11.18 0.35 3.09
N PHE A 146 12.10 -0.39 2.45
CA PHE A 146 12.02 -1.84 2.36
C PHE A 146 12.01 -2.51 3.74
N ILE A 147 12.85 -2.05 4.68
CA ILE A 147 12.86 -2.56 6.06
C ILE A 147 11.52 -2.28 6.75
N GLU A 148 11.00 -1.07 6.63
CA GLU A 148 9.72 -0.66 7.21
C GLU A 148 8.55 -1.47 6.64
N VAL A 149 8.52 -1.68 5.33
CA VAL A 149 7.54 -2.50 4.62
C VAL A 149 7.62 -3.96 5.09
N LEU A 150 8.83 -4.51 5.21
CA LEU A 150 9.03 -5.87 5.68
C LEU A 150 8.55 -6.01 7.14
N ALA A 151 8.85 -5.03 7.99
CA ALA A 151 8.37 -5.02 9.37
C ALA A 151 6.83 -4.96 9.42
N ALA A 152 6.20 -4.08 8.64
CA ALA A 152 4.74 -3.97 8.57
C ALA A 152 4.09 -5.28 8.09
N LEU A 153 4.70 -5.94 7.09
CA LEU A 153 4.23 -7.23 6.58
C LEU A 153 4.34 -8.34 7.63
N LEU A 154 5.49 -8.46 8.29
CA LEU A 154 5.72 -9.46 9.33
C LEU A 154 4.80 -9.27 10.53
N ILE A 155 4.62 -8.02 10.98
CA ILE A 155 3.71 -7.69 12.08
C ILE A 155 2.26 -7.99 11.68
N GLY A 156 1.82 -7.53 10.51
CA GLY A 156 0.47 -7.77 10.02
C GLY A 156 0.16 -9.25 9.87
N TRP A 157 1.09 -10.02 9.31
CA TRP A 157 0.95 -11.48 9.18
C TRP A 157 0.94 -12.20 10.53
N ALA A 158 1.84 -11.85 11.45
CA ALA A 158 1.90 -12.46 12.78
C ALA A 158 0.62 -12.19 13.59
N VAL A 159 0.09 -10.96 13.52
CA VAL A 159 -1.16 -10.58 14.18
C VAL A 159 -2.34 -11.31 13.54
N PHE A 160 -2.39 -11.36 12.21
CA PHE A 160 -3.44 -12.09 11.49
C PHE A 160 -3.49 -13.55 11.90
N ARG A 161 -2.35 -14.26 11.87
CA ARG A 161 -2.29 -15.68 12.26
C ARG A 161 -2.67 -15.94 13.71
N ARG A 162 -2.25 -15.05 14.62
CA ARG A 162 -2.58 -15.19 16.05
C ARG A 162 -4.07 -15.02 16.31
N LEU A 163 -4.72 -14.14 15.55
CA LEU A 163 -6.13 -13.84 15.67
C LEU A 163 -7.03 -14.78 14.84
N GLU A 164 -6.47 -15.41 13.80
CA GLU A 164 -7.17 -16.37 12.94
C GLU A 164 -7.77 -17.53 13.74
N TYR A 165 -7.01 -18.05 14.71
CA TYR A 165 -7.48 -19.09 15.62
C TYR A 165 -8.73 -18.68 16.42
N ARG A 166 -8.84 -17.40 16.77
CA ARG A 166 -9.98 -16.85 17.53
C ARG A 166 -11.16 -16.47 16.64
N PHE A 167 -10.97 -16.30 15.34
CA PHE A 167 -12.10 -16.00 14.44
C PHE A 167 -13.06 -17.18 14.24
N ALA A 168 -12.70 -18.39 14.68
CA ALA A 168 -13.61 -19.54 14.70
C ALA A 168 -14.59 -19.52 15.88
N GLU A 169 -14.31 -18.74 16.93
CA GLU A 169 -15.17 -18.64 18.12
C GLU A 169 -16.18 -17.49 18.04
N VAL A 170 -15.91 -16.48 17.20
CA VAL A 170 -16.68 -15.22 17.13
C VAL A 170 -17.65 -15.18 15.93
N LEU A 171 -17.54 -16.10 14.97
CA LEU A 171 -18.40 -16.23 13.79
C LEU A 171 -19.32 -17.44 13.89
#